data_AF-A0A384LNL5-F1
#
_entry.id   AF-A0A384LNL5-F1
#
_cell.length_a   1.000
_cell.length_b   1.000
_cell.length_c   1.000
_cell.angle_alpha   90.00
_cell.angle_beta   90.00
_cell.angle_gamma   90.00
#
_symmetry.space_group_name_H-M   'P 1'
#
loop_
_entity.id
_entity.type
_entity.pdbx_description
1 polymer ?
#
loop_
_entity_poly.entity_id
_entity_poly.type
_entity_poly.pdbx_seq_one_letter_code
_entity_poly.pdbx_strand_id
1 'polypeptide(L)'
;MKERKMNGSLVAIILLAMKWCILWAIHGSGTSIDSRSVSRSADIKINFKQRKRISPHASPSEKKKQSSRTCAHRKELYIWRSATQHTKGAKGKRNIPSYRCIKLSAARKKTNGTETKKESNSSPNDMETFLIVDGSSILFKNFFGMPYLKNESEINLSTIYGFIQSLNKVYKLFCPSYVVIVFDSKTSNDEKKKIYAKYKIMRKKNPEELYEQLKLVNDFCDLIGIKTVSPTNVESDNYIAAIVDSISNTLKAGNISHYSSPNGGETTTQKEFRVIVVSSDKDLLQLLEYNDDAHNNMDISICQPNRKYRVVDASTFIQEHNLLPAQYSDYLIMAGDKTDGITGIPNIGDKTSKNLLKQFHTIDNILKNLHNLPQKLHAIFLNNFENINIFRKLIKLKCETHQSLVLSEYRQGSIKDFERFQNILDKYSLHKLIKKTVIVNYEGGKD
;
A
#
# COMPACT_ATOMS: atom_id res chain seq x y z
N MET A 1 -23.61 -6.97 -49.71
CA MET A 1 -24.50 -7.69 -48.76
C MET A 1 -25.03 -6.70 -47.74
N LYS A 2 -26.34 -6.41 -47.82
CA LYS A 2 -27.26 -5.69 -46.93
C LYS A 2 -26.70 -4.92 -45.71
N GLU A 3 -26.76 -3.58 -45.80
CA GLU A 3 -26.90 -2.68 -44.65
C GLU A 3 -28.23 -2.94 -43.93
N ARG A 4 -28.18 -3.19 -42.61
CA ARG A 4 -29.39 -3.24 -41.77
C ARG A 4 -29.64 -1.85 -41.19
N LYS A 5 -30.69 -1.18 -41.69
CA LYS A 5 -31.31 -0.01 -41.05
C LYS A 5 -31.79 -0.40 -39.65
N MET A 6 -31.34 0.32 -38.62
CA MET A 6 -31.93 0.26 -37.29
C MET A 6 -33.32 0.92 -37.31
N ASN A 7 -34.30 0.21 -36.75
CA ASN A 7 -35.69 0.63 -36.64
C ASN A 7 -35.84 1.90 -35.78
N GLY A 8 -36.54 2.92 -36.30
CA GLY A 8 -36.75 4.22 -35.64
C GLY A 8 -37.46 4.17 -34.27
N SER A 9 -38.02 3.03 -33.89
CA SER A 9 -38.65 2.83 -32.58
C SER A 9 -37.63 2.73 -31.43
N LEU A 10 -36.42 2.21 -31.67
CA LEU A 10 -35.38 2.09 -30.63
C LEU A 10 -34.75 3.45 -30.30
N VAL A 11 -34.62 4.32 -31.31
CA VAL A 11 -34.10 5.69 -31.13
C VAL A 11 -35.10 6.56 -30.36
N ALA A 12 -36.40 6.38 -30.59
CA ALA A 12 -37.45 7.07 -29.83
C ALA A 12 -37.47 6.66 -28.34
N ILE A 13 -37.23 5.38 -28.03
CA ILE A 13 -37.16 4.88 -26.64
C ILE A 13 -35.93 5.43 -25.91
N ILE A 14 -34.77 5.50 -26.59
CA ILE A 14 -33.55 6.07 -26.02
C ILE A 14 -33.72 7.58 -25.73
N LEU A 15 -34.37 8.32 -26.63
CA LEU A 15 -34.64 9.75 -26.44
C LEU A 15 -35.66 10.02 -25.32
N LEU A 16 -36.69 9.17 -25.15
CA LEU A 16 -37.63 9.26 -24.03
C LEU A 16 -36.97 8.94 -22.68
N ALA A 17 -36.09 7.95 -22.63
CA ALA A 17 -35.34 7.59 -21.42
C ALA A 17 -34.35 8.70 -20.99
N MET A 18 -33.68 9.36 -21.95
CA MET A 18 -32.82 10.50 -21.67
C MET A 18 -33.61 11.72 -21.16
N LYS A 19 -34.81 11.96 -21.70
CA LYS A 19 -35.69 13.07 -21.27
C LYS A 19 -36.19 12.88 -19.82
N TRP A 20 -36.46 11.64 -19.42
CA TRP A 20 -36.83 11.29 -18.03
C TRP A 20 -35.66 11.41 -17.04
N CYS A 21 -34.44 11.04 -17.44
CA CYS A 21 -33.26 11.21 -16.60
C CYS A 21 -32.93 12.69 -16.31
N ILE A 22 -33.17 13.57 -17.29
CA ILE A 22 -32.95 15.02 -17.15
C ILE A 22 -34.04 15.63 -16.24
N LEU A 23 -35.30 15.20 -16.36
CA LEU A 23 -36.40 15.66 -15.49
C LEU A 23 -36.23 15.22 -14.02
N TRP A 24 -35.70 14.02 -13.78
CA TRP A 24 -35.40 13.53 -12.43
C TRP A 24 -34.22 14.26 -11.78
N ALA A 25 -33.20 14.63 -12.56
CA ALA A 25 -32.06 15.40 -12.08
C ALA A 25 -32.41 16.85 -11.69
N ILE A 26 -33.48 17.41 -12.25
CA ILE A 26 -33.93 18.78 -11.95
C ILE A 26 -34.80 18.85 -10.67
N HIS A 27 -35.41 17.74 -10.24
CA HIS A 27 -36.37 17.73 -9.12
C HIS A 27 -35.96 16.83 -7.92
N GLY A 28 -34.66 16.59 -7.73
CA GLY A 28 -34.17 15.84 -6.57
C GLY A 28 -34.18 16.66 -5.28
N SER A 29 -35.02 16.23 -4.33
CA SER A 29 -35.12 16.61 -2.90
C SER A 29 -35.85 17.91 -2.54
N GLY A 30 -37.12 17.77 -2.15
CA GLY A 30 -37.90 18.78 -1.45
C GLY A 30 -38.64 18.16 -0.27
N THR A 31 -38.10 18.35 0.94
CA THR A 31 -38.88 18.29 2.18
C THR A 31 -39.75 19.55 2.28
N SER A 32 -41.00 19.34 2.69
CA SER A 32 -42.03 20.33 3.04
C SER A 32 -41.52 21.59 3.74
N ILE A 33 -42.02 22.77 3.36
CA ILE A 33 -42.37 23.91 4.23
C ILE A 33 -43.31 24.87 3.47
N ASP A 34 -44.19 25.47 4.26
CA ASP A 34 -45.40 26.23 3.97
C ASP A 34 -45.39 27.32 2.89
N SER A 35 -46.58 27.47 2.30
CA SER A 35 -47.02 28.58 1.47
C SER A 35 -47.27 29.84 2.30
N ARG A 36 -46.63 30.95 1.92
CA ARG A 36 -47.19 32.31 2.05
C ARG A 36 -46.49 33.26 1.06
N SER A 37 -47.36 34.05 0.43
CA SER A 37 -47.17 35.05 -0.62
C SER A 37 -46.15 36.17 -0.31
N VAL A 38 -45.50 36.72 -1.36
CA VAL A 38 -45.57 38.13 -1.84
C VAL A 38 -44.34 38.54 -2.70
N SER A 39 -44.65 38.90 -3.96
CA SER A 39 -44.10 39.91 -4.90
C SER A 39 -42.60 40.21 -5.13
N ARG A 40 -42.29 40.27 -6.44
CA ARG A 40 -41.59 41.32 -7.24
C ARG A 40 -40.05 41.42 -7.28
N SER A 41 -39.55 41.11 -8.49
CA SER A 41 -38.75 41.96 -9.39
C SER A 41 -37.20 41.99 -9.32
N ALA A 42 -36.64 41.85 -10.52
CA ALA A 42 -35.48 42.54 -11.12
C ALA A 42 -34.17 41.76 -11.35
N ASP A 43 -33.96 41.52 -12.64
CA ASP A 43 -32.75 41.27 -13.45
C ASP A 43 -31.36 41.53 -12.83
N ILE A 44 -30.45 40.57 -13.02
CA ILE A 44 -28.99 40.81 -12.92
C ILE A 44 -28.28 40.20 -14.14
N LYS A 45 -27.65 41.09 -14.92
CA LYS A 45 -26.71 40.79 -16.02
C LYS A 45 -25.37 40.27 -15.49
N ILE A 46 -24.84 39.26 -16.16
CA ILE A 46 -23.50 38.67 -15.97
C ILE A 46 -22.43 39.59 -16.61
N ASN A 47 -21.30 39.77 -15.93
CA ASN A 47 -20.08 40.27 -16.57
C ASN A 47 -18.82 39.57 -16.03
N PHE A 48 -18.08 38.92 -16.91
CA PHE A 48 -16.81 38.22 -16.64
C PHE A 48 -15.63 39.20 -16.66
N LYS A 49 -14.72 39.12 -15.70
CA LYS A 49 -13.36 39.69 -15.82
C LYS A 49 -12.29 38.74 -15.30
N GLN A 50 -11.42 38.31 -16.23
CA GLN A 50 -10.14 37.66 -15.99
C GLN A 50 -9.20 38.55 -15.17
N ARG A 51 -8.37 37.96 -14.29
CA ARG A 51 -7.24 38.65 -13.65
C ARG A 51 -5.91 37.97 -13.99
N LYS A 52 -4.99 38.79 -14.51
CA LYS A 52 -3.57 38.51 -14.80
C LYS A 52 -2.73 38.49 -13.51
N ARG A 53 -1.61 37.75 -13.57
CA ARG A 53 -0.50 37.68 -12.61
C ARG A 53 0.30 38.98 -12.53
N ILE A 54 0.76 39.36 -11.34
CA ILE A 54 1.97 40.18 -11.10
C ILE A 54 2.62 39.74 -9.77
N SER A 55 3.96 39.63 -9.74
CA SER A 55 4.83 39.68 -8.55
C SER A 55 5.62 40.99 -8.60
N PRO A 56 6.01 41.60 -7.45
CA PRO A 56 7.45 41.68 -7.17
C PRO A 56 7.84 41.68 -5.67
N HIS A 57 9.15 41.49 -5.43
CA HIS A 57 9.90 41.60 -4.17
C HIS A 57 9.88 43.00 -3.52
N ALA A 58 9.91 43.06 -2.18
CA ALA A 58 10.90 43.78 -1.34
C ALA A 58 10.46 43.84 0.15
N SER A 59 11.41 43.62 1.07
CA SER A 59 11.36 43.89 2.53
C SER A 59 11.79 45.36 2.80
N PRO A 60 11.54 46.03 3.96
CA PRO A 60 11.95 45.59 5.31
C PRO A 60 11.11 46.09 6.53
N SER A 61 11.57 45.67 7.72
CA SER A 61 11.50 46.34 9.05
C SER A 61 10.47 45.88 10.10
N GLU A 62 10.98 45.91 11.34
CA GLU A 62 10.55 45.27 12.58
C GLU A 62 9.36 45.96 13.29
N LYS A 63 8.55 45.17 14.04
CA LYS A 63 8.33 45.33 15.50
C LYS A 63 7.32 44.32 16.09
N LYS A 64 7.82 43.63 17.14
CA LYS A 64 7.21 43.20 18.42
C LYS A 64 5.84 42.47 18.49
N LYS A 65 5.97 41.20 18.94
CA LYS A 65 5.25 40.47 20.02
C LYS A 65 3.73 40.63 20.17
N GLN A 66 3.01 39.51 20.01
CA GLN A 66 2.14 39.00 21.08
C GLN A 66 1.90 37.49 20.97
N SER A 67 2.04 36.81 22.11
CA SER A 67 1.89 35.37 22.33
C SER A 67 0.45 34.97 22.59
N SER A 68 0.01 33.82 22.06
CA SER A 68 -0.98 32.98 22.77
C SER A 68 -1.00 31.53 22.27
N ARG A 69 -0.44 30.65 23.11
CA ARG A 69 -0.93 29.33 23.53
C ARG A 69 -1.26 28.29 22.45
N THR A 70 -0.30 27.40 22.21
CA THR A 70 -0.52 26.04 21.70
C THR A 70 -1.03 25.13 22.83
N CYS A 71 -2.17 24.48 22.60
CA CYS A 71 -2.73 23.48 23.50
C CYS A 71 -1.94 22.17 23.34
N ALA A 72 -1.13 21.81 24.34
CA ALA A 72 -0.42 20.55 24.38
C ALA A 72 -1.39 19.41 24.72
N HIS A 73 -1.80 18.62 23.73
CA HIS A 73 -2.40 17.32 23.99
C HIS A 73 -1.30 16.35 24.43
N ARG A 74 -1.35 16.02 25.72
CA ARG A 74 -0.53 15.01 26.40
C ARG A 74 -0.79 13.65 25.71
N LYS A 75 0.19 13.12 24.99
CA LYS A 75 0.16 11.74 24.49
C LYS A 75 0.40 10.80 25.68
N GLU A 76 -0.61 10.02 26.03
CA GLU A 76 -0.47 8.89 26.95
C GLU A 76 -0.16 7.63 26.12
N LEU A 77 0.98 6.99 26.37
CA LEU A 77 1.32 5.69 25.80
C LEU A 77 0.76 4.58 26.70
N TYR A 78 0.10 3.61 26.09
CA TYR A 78 -0.33 2.36 26.73
C TYR A 78 0.40 1.20 26.06
N ILE A 79 1.07 0.36 26.85
CA ILE A 79 1.73 -0.87 26.40
C ILE A 79 0.92 -2.05 26.96
N TRP A 80 0.54 -2.98 26.10
CA TRP A 80 -0.10 -4.23 26.50
C TRP A 80 0.97 -5.31 26.64
N ARG A 81 1.00 -6.01 27.78
CA ARG A 81 1.86 -7.17 28.01
C ARG A 81 1.02 -8.38 28.41
N SER A 82 1.43 -9.56 27.97
CA SER A 82 0.97 -10.83 28.54
C SER A 82 1.62 -11.01 29.92
N ALA A 83 0.82 -11.38 30.92
CA ALA A 83 1.33 -11.79 32.22
C ALA A 83 0.66 -13.11 32.61
N THR A 84 1.47 -14.14 32.84
CA THR A 84 1.03 -15.41 33.43
C THR A 84 1.06 -15.28 34.95
N GLN A 85 -0.11 -15.29 35.60
CA GLN A 85 -0.19 -15.46 37.04
C GLN A 85 -0.56 -16.90 37.37
N HIS A 86 0.30 -17.58 38.13
CA HIS A 86 -0.02 -18.85 38.76
C HIS A 86 -0.68 -18.59 40.11
N THR A 87 -1.97 -18.90 40.24
CA THR A 87 -2.64 -19.04 41.53
C THR A 87 -2.92 -20.52 41.81
N LYS A 88 -2.52 -21.01 42.98
CA LYS A 88 -2.84 -22.36 43.47
C LYS A 88 -4.26 -22.32 44.07
N GLY A 89 -5.18 -23.11 43.52
CA GLY A 89 -6.54 -23.30 44.04
C GLY A 89 -7.34 -24.29 43.17
N ALA A 90 -8.07 -25.21 43.80
CA ALA A 90 -8.55 -26.46 43.22
C ALA A 90 -9.72 -26.36 42.21
N LYS A 91 -9.73 -27.32 41.27
CA LYS A 91 -10.76 -27.73 40.28
C LYS A 91 -11.00 -26.81 39.05
N GLY A 92 -10.54 -27.30 37.89
CA GLY A 92 -11.01 -26.93 36.54
C GLY A 92 -10.25 -25.77 35.86
N LYS A 93 -9.20 -26.06 35.10
CA LYS A 93 -8.42 -25.05 34.35
C LYS A 93 -9.11 -24.68 33.02
N ARG A 94 -9.49 -23.41 32.85
CA ARG A 94 -9.63 -22.74 31.54
C ARG A 94 -8.70 -21.53 31.54
N ASN A 95 -7.82 -21.43 30.54
CA ASN A 95 -6.97 -20.27 30.32
C ASN A 95 -7.80 -19.13 29.73
N ILE A 96 -7.99 -18.05 30.49
CA ILE A 96 -8.53 -16.78 29.99
C ILE A 96 -7.46 -15.71 30.26
N PRO A 97 -6.90 -15.03 29.25
CA PRO A 97 -5.93 -13.96 29.49
C PRO A 97 -6.63 -12.76 30.16
N SER A 98 -6.13 -12.31 31.32
CA SER A 98 -6.55 -11.05 31.94
C SER A 98 -5.48 -9.98 31.72
N TYR A 99 -5.86 -8.83 31.16
CA TYR A 99 -4.97 -7.70 30.94
C TYR A 99 -5.16 -6.63 32.01
N ARG A 100 -4.08 -6.13 32.62
CA ARG A 100 -4.13 -5.04 33.61
C ARG A 100 -3.27 -3.87 33.16
N CYS A 101 -3.83 -2.67 33.22
CA CYS A 101 -3.19 -1.42 32.82
C CYS A 101 -2.29 -0.87 33.93
N ILE A 102 -1.05 -0.47 33.60
CA ILE A 102 -0.14 0.24 34.53
C ILE A 102 0.28 1.57 33.89
N LYS A 103 0.19 2.66 34.68
CA LYS A 103 0.60 4.02 34.27
C LYS A 103 2.11 4.20 34.38
N LEU A 104 2.74 4.73 33.34
CA LEU A 104 4.13 5.24 33.40
C LEU A 104 4.09 6.78 33.40
N SER A 105 4.57 7.40 34.49
CA SER A 105 4.75 8.85 34.57
C SER A 105 6.17 9.25 34.17
N ALA A 106 6.31 10.06 33.11
CA ALA A 106 7.58 10.61 32.67
C ALA A 106 8.09 11.70 33.63
N ALA A 107 9.23 11.46 34.29
CA ALA A 107 9.96 12.47 35.04
C ALA A 107 10.92 13.24 34.11
N ARG A 108 10.80 14.57 34.08
CA ARG A 108 11.57 15.48 33.24
C ARG A 108 12.75 16.02 34.06
N LYS A 109 14.00 15.60 33.77
CA LYS A 109 15.20 16.23 34.35
C LYS A 109 15.79 17.22 33.34
N LYS A 110 15.76 18.51 33.70
CA LYS A 110 16.55 19.59 33.05
C LYS A 110 17.97 19.52 33.61
N THR A 111 18.99 19.54 32.75
CA THR A 111 20.33 20.00 33.11
C THR A 111 20.97 20.73 31.92
N ASN A 112 21.57 21.87 32.23
CA ASN A 112 22.21 22.82 31.33
C ASN A 112 23.58 22.30 30.82
N GLY A 113 23.95 22.82 29.65
CA GLY A 113 25.27 22.92 29.00
C GLY A 113 26.48 22.17 29.54
N THR A 114 27.10 21.38 28.65
CA THR A 114 28.45 21.61 28.10
C THR A 114 28.67 20.64 26.94
N GLU A 115 29.08 21.18 25.79
CA GLU A 115 29.48 20.39 24.62
C GLU A 115 30.75 19.61 24.92
N THR A 116 30.66 18.29 24.89
CA THR A 116 31.81 17.40 24.68
C THR A 116 31.47 16.49 23.51
N LYS A 117 32.20 16.69 22.41
CA LYS A 117 32.24 15.78 21.26
C LYS A 117 32.57 14.37 21.77
N LYS A 118 31.57 13.48 21.78
CA LYS A 118 31.79 12.05 21.69
C LYS A 118 31.60 11.68 20.22
N GLU A 119 32.71 11.52 19.52
CA GLU A 119 32.76 10.78 18.27
C GLU A 119 32.34 9.35 18.58
N SER A 120 31.07 9.03 18.32
CA SER A 120 30.61 7.65 18.24
C SER A 120 30.92 7.13 16.85
N ASN A 121 32.05 6.45 16.71
CA ASN A 121 32.33 5.60 15.56
C ASN A 121 31.38 4.39 15.59
N SER A 122 30.20 4.54 14.99
CA SER A 122 29.39 3.41 14.52
C SER A 122 29.16 3.64 13.03
N SER A 123 29.67 2.74 12.19
CA SER A 123 29.47 2.76 10.74
C SER A 123 27.98 2.72 10.39
N PRO A 124 27.50 3.40 9.33
CA PRO A 124 26.07 3.51 9.04
C PRO A 124 25.38 2.24 8.51
N ASN A 125 26.03 1.06 8.53
CA ASN A 125 25.75 -0.01 7.55
C ASN A 125 25.58 -1.43 8.12
N ASP A 126 25.05 -1.57 9.33
CA ASP A 126 24.85 -2.90 9.96
C ASP A 126 23.45 -3.51 9.69
N MET A 127 22.63 -2.85 8.87
CA MET A 127 21.27 -3.24 8.51
C MET A 127 21.18 -3.80 7.07
N GLU A 128 20.96 -5.10 6.91
CA GLU A 128 20.68 -5.70 5.60
C GLU A 128 19.22 -5.43 5.20
N THR A 129 19.02 -4.90 3.99
CA THR A 129 17.68 -4.56 3.51
C THR A 129 17.32 -5.40 2.30
N PHE A 130 16.20 -6.12 2.39
CA PHE A 130 15.57 -6.78 1.25
C PHE A 130 14.44 -5.92 0.70
N LEU A 131 14.60 -5.46 -0.54
CA LEU A 131 13.64 -4.61 -1.22
C LEU A 131 12.81 -5.41 -2.22
N ILE A 132 11.51 -5.47 -2.00
CA ILE A 132 10.53 -6.10 -2.91
C ILE A 132 9.73 -5.00 -3.58
N VAL A 133 9.80 -4.90 -4.89
CA VAL A 133 9.18 -3.82 -5.64
C VAL A 133 8.00 -4.38 -6.44
N ASP A 134 6.79 -3.86 -6.21
CA ASP A 134 5.67 -4.04 -7.13
C ASP A 134 5.92 -3.20 -8.39
N GLY A 135 6.52 -3.85 -9.37
CA GLY A 135 6.91 -3.25 -10.64
C GLY A 135 5.70 -2.84 -11.46
N SER A 136 4.60 -3.60 -11.42
CA SER A 136 3.34 -3.23 -12.08
C SER A 136 2.82 -1.89 -11.57
N SER A 137 2.71 -1.74 -10.24
CA SER A 137 2.17 -0.52 -9.63
C SER A 137 3.01 0.71 -9.98
N ILE A 138 4.34 0.61 -9.94
CA ILE A 138 5.23 1.71 -10.32
C ILE A 138 5.14 1.99 -11.83
N LEU A 139 5.12 0.96 -12.68
CA LEU A 139 5.00 1.11 -14.13
C LEU A 139 3.70 1.84 -14.49
N PHE A 140 2.56 1.37 -13.99
CA PHE A 140 1.25 1.97 -14.22
C PHE A 140 1.18 3.42 -13.78
N LYS A 141 1.66 3.71 -12.57
CA LYS A 141 1.70 5.07 -12.03
C LYS A 141 2.48 6.01 -12.95
N ASN A 142 3.61 5.58 -13.49
CA ASN A 142 4.43 6.41 -14.38
C ASN A 142 3.81 6.51 -15.78
N PHE A 143 3.25 5.42 -16.31
CA PHE A 143 2.59 5.40 -17.62
C PHE A 143 1.42 6.39 -17.71
N PHE A 144 0.56 6.42 -16.69
CA PHE A 144 -0.62 7.31 -16.67
C PHE A 144 -0.36 8.67 -16.00
N GLY A 145 0.72 8.81 -15.22
CA GLY A 145 0.98 10.00 -14.40
C GLY A 145 2.05 10.94 -14.93
N MET A 146 2.93 10.49 -15.83
CA MET A 146 4.00 11.31 -16.38
C MET A 146 3.53 12.12 -17.60
N PRO A 147 4.04 13.35 -17.79
CA PRO A 147 3.88 14.06 -19.06
C PRO A 147 4.45 13.22 -20.20
N TYR A 148 3.65 13.07 -21.24
CA TYR A 148 4.00 12.23 -22.38
C TYR A 148 5.22 12.80 -23.11
N LEU A 149 6.26 11.98 -23.24
CA LEU A 149 7.51 12.32 -23.92
C LEU A 149 7.79 11.21 -24.93
N LYS A 150 7.94 11.57 -26.21
CA LYS A 150 8.30 10.64 -27.28
C LYS A 150 9.69 10.94 -27.81
N ASN A 151 10.38 9.91 -28.28
CA ASN A 151 11.54 10.09 -29.15
C ASN A 151 11.11 10.20 -30.62
N GLU A 152 12.09 10.38 -31.52
CA GLU A 152 11.89 10.44 -32.97
C GLU A 152 11.25 9.17 -33.56
N SER A 153 11.38 8.04 -32.85
CA SER A 153 10.74 6.76 -33.20
C SER A 153 9.33 6.60 -32.62
N GLU A 154 8.71 7.67 -32.12
CA GLU A 154 7.37 7.68 -31.51
C GLU A 154 7.24 6.76 -30.27
N ILE A 155 8.35 6.36 -29.64
CA ILE A 155 8.33 5.55 -28.42
C ILE A 155 8.16 6.45 -27.21
N ASN A 156 7.19 6.14 -26.37
CA ASN A 156 6.98 6.82 -25.10
C ASN A 156 8.15 6.56 -24.12
N LEU A 157 8.96 7.59 -23.89
CA LEU A 157 10.10 7.57 -22.97
C LEU A 157 9.70 7.88 -21.52
N SER A 158 8.53 8.50 -21.32
CA SER A 158 8.13 9.03 -20.02
C SER A 158 7.99 7.93 -18.96
N THR A 159 7.52 6.75 -19.38
CA THR A 159 7.29 5.60 -18.49
C THR A 159 8.59 5.02 -17.95
N ILE A 160 9.55 4.66 -18.81
CA ILE A 160 10.87 4.17 -18.37
C ILE A 160 11.63 5.22 -17.56
N TYR A 161 11.59 6.49 -17.97
CA TYR A 161 12.25 7.59 -17.25
C TYR A 161 11.66 7.77 -15.84
N GLY A 162 10.33 7.72 -15.72
CA GLY A 162 9.63 7.78 -14.43
C GLY A 162 9.88 6.55 -13.55
N PHE A 163 9.92 5.36 -14.17
CA PHE A 163 10.22 4.10 -13.49
C PHE A 163 11.63 4.13 -12.87
N ILE A 164 12.66 4.46 -13.67
CA ILE A 164 14.05 4.55 -13.22
C ILE A 164 14.20 5.58 -12.09
N GLN A 165 13.56 6.75 -12.19
CA GLN A 165 13.58 7.73 -11.11
C GLN A 165 12.93 7.20 -9.83
N SER A 166 11.80 6.50 -9.95
CA SER A 166 11.10 5.93 -8.80
C SER A 166 11.97 4.88 -8.11
N LEU A 167 12.55 3.97 -8.88
CA LEU A 167 13.46 2.95 -8.39
C LEU A 167 14.70 3.58 -7.73
N ASN A 168 15.32 4.57 -8.39
CA ASN A 168 16.46 5.30 -7.83
C ASN A 168 16.15 6.01 -6.51
N LYS A 169 14.94 6.56 -6.37
CA LYS A 169 14.53 7.19 -5.13
C LYS A 169 14.38 6.17 -4.00
N VAL A 170 13.78 5.02 -4.28
CA VAL A 170 13.68 3.90 -3.33
C VAL A 170 15.07 3.39 -2.93
N TYR A 171 15.98 3.22 -3.88
CA TYR A 171 17.36 2.82 -3.59
C TYR A 171 18.09 3.81 -2.68
N LYS A 172 17.93 5.12 -2.92
CA LYS A 172 18.53 6.16 -2.06
C LYS A 172 17.91 6.20 -0.66
N LEU A 173 16.65 5.81 -0.51
CA LEU A 173 15.96 5.79 0.78
C LEU A 173 16.34 4.56 1.60
N PHE A 174 16.50 3.41 0.95
CA PHE A 174 16.59 2.14 1.65
C PHE A 174 17.93 1.41 1.52
N CYS A 175 18.79 1.83 0.59
CA CYS A 175 20.12 1.24 0.35
C CYS A 175 20.09 -0.31 0.35
N PRO A 176 19.30 -0.93 -0.54
CA PRO A 176 19.02 -2.37 -0.47
C PRO A 176 20.28 -3.22 -0.66
N SER A 177 20.41 -4.26 0.17
CA SER A 177 21.39 -5.33 0.00
C SER A 177 20.89 -6.40 -0.98
N TYR A 178 19.57 -6.57 -1.03
CA TYR A 178 18.85 -7.50 -1.88
C TYR A 178 17.66 -6.79 -2.54
N VAL A 179 17.35 -7.14 -3.78
CA VAL A 179 16.28 -6.52 -4.56
C VAL A 179 15.58 -7.53 -5.46
N VAL A 180 14.26 -7.42 -5.56
CA VAL A 180 13.46 -8.08 -6.59
C VAL A 180 12.36 -7.16 -7.07
N ILE A 181 12.08 -7.21 -8.37
CA ILE A 181 10.94 -6.51 -8.96
C ILE A 181 9.95 -7.53 -9.49
N VAL A 182 8.71 -7.46 -9.01
CA VAL A 182 7.63 -8.37 -9.40
C VAL A 182 6.66 -7.64 -10.32
N PHE A 183 6.35 -8.24 -11.46
CA PHE A 183 5.39 -7.71 -12.43
C PHE A 183 4.23 -8.68 -12.60
N ASP A 184 3.05 -8.16 -12.92
CA ASP A 184 1.89 -8.98 -13.25
C ASP A 184 2.00 -9.55 -14.65
N SER A 185 1.60 -10.81 -14.79
CA SER A 185 1.33 -11.41 -16.08
C SER A 185 -0.06 -11.02 -16.59
N LYS A 186 -0.30 -11.18 -17.90
CA LYS A 186 -1.60 -10.92 -18.55
C LYS A 186 -2.73 -11.80 -17.97
N THR A 187 -2.40 -12.97 -17.45
CA THR A 187 -3.33 -14.01 -16.99
C THR A 187 -3.42 -14.09 -15.46
N SER A 188 -2.76 -13.19 -14.74
CA SER A 188 -2.68 -13.15 -13.27
C SER A 188 -4.04 -13.26 -12.56
N ASN A 189 -5.08 -12.62 -13.12
CA ASN A 189 -6.41 -12.55 -12.48
C ASN A 189 -7.34 -13.72 -12.87
N ASP A 190 -6.92 -14.62 -13.75
CA ASP A 190 -7.84 -15.58 -14.38
C ASP A 190 -8.39 -16.62 -13.39
N GLU A 191 -7.58 -17.04 -12.41
CA GLU A 191 -8.06 -17.91 -11.33
C GLU A 191 -9.15 -17.22 -10.49
N LYS A 192 -8.91 -15.97 -10.09
CA LYS A 192 -9.85 -15.20 -9.26
C LYS A 192 -11.14 -14.89 -10.02
N LYS A 193 -11.08 -14.63 -11.33
CA LYS A 193 -12.27 -14.44 -12.18
C LYS A 193 -13.11 -15.71 -12.32
N LYS A 194 -12.48 -16.89 -12.37
CA LYS A 194 -13.21 -18.18 -12.36
C LYS A 194 -13.98 -18.38 -11.06
N ILE A 195 -13.41 -17.93 -9.94
CA ILE A 195 -14.05 -17.99 -8.61
C ILE A 195 -15.17 -16.94 -8.49
N TYR A 196 -14.93 -15.71 -8.97
CA TYR A 196 -15.86 -14.60 -8.85
C TYR A 196 -15.84 -13.70 -10.10
N ALA A 197 -16.84 -13.86 -10.96
CA ALA A 197 -16.89 -13.21 -12.27
C ALA A 197 -16.87 -11.66 -12.21
N LYS A 198 -17.29 -11.05 -11.11
CA LYS A 198 -17.29 -9.58 -10.93
C LYS A 198 -15.92 -9.03 -10.48
N TYR A 199 -14.97 -9.91 -10.14
CA TYR A 199 -13.64 -9.51 -9.68
C TYR A 199 -12.91 -8.66 -10.72
N LYS A 200 -12.53 -7.44 -10.34
CA LYS A 200 -11.82 -6.46 -11.18
C LYS A 200 -12.49 -6.19 -12.55
N ILE A 201 -13.79 -6.48 -12.71
CA ILE A 201 -14.49 -6.38 -14.01
C ILE A 201 -14.58 -4.94 -14.52
N MET A 202 -14.59 -3.96 -13.60
CA MET A 202 -14.63 -2.53 -13.93
C MET A 202 -13.26 -1.95 -14.27
N ARG A 203 -12.16 -2.73 -14.11
CA ARG A 203 -10.82 -2.26 -14.48
C ARG A 203 -10.72 -2.23 -16.01
N LYS A 204 -10.27 -1.10 -16.55
CA LYS A 204 -10.03 -0.95 -18.00
C LYS A 204 -8.94 -1.94 -18.44
N LYS A 205 -9.10 -2.51 -19.64
CA LYS A 205 -8.06 -3.33 -20.26
C LYS A 205 -6.83 -2.48 -20.50
N ASN A 206 -5.65 -3.03 -20.16
CA ASN A 206 -4.38 -2.37 -20.39
C ASN A 206 -4.13 -2.12 -21.89
N PRO A 207 -3.65 -0.93 -22.27
CA PRO A 207 -3.27 -0.66 -23.65
C PRO A 207 -2.05 -1.51 -24.04
N GLU A 208 -1.90 -1.80 -25.34
CA GLU A 208 -0.78 -2.61 -25.85
C GLU A 208 0.58 -1.96 -25.56
N GLU A 209 0.66 -0.64 -25.69
CA GLU A 209 1.83 0.18 -25.36
C GLU A 209 2.35 -0.08 -23.93
N LEU A 210 1.48 -0.34 -22.95
CA LEU A 210 1.92 -0.63 -21.58
C LEU A 210 2.71 -1.94 -21.49
N TYR A 211 2.38 -2.94 -22.32
CA TYR A 211 3.14 -4.19 -22.37
C TYR A 211 4.50 -4.01 -23.07
N GLU A 212 4.59 -3.12 -24.05
CA GLU A 212 5.87 -2.75 -24.66
C GLU A 212 6.77 -2.04 -23.65
N GLN A 213 6.22 -1.13 -22.85
CA GLN A 213 6.93 -0.47 -21.76
C GLN A 213 7.37 -1.45 -20.67
N LEU A 214 6.53 -2.43 -20.34
CA LEU A 214 6.89 -3.51 -19.42
C LEU A 214 8.10 -4.32 -19.93
N LYS A 215 8.10 -4.67 -21.22
CA LYS A 215 9.23 -5.38 -21.83
C LYS A 215 10.51 -4.56 -21.75
N LEU A 216 10.42 -3.27 -22.10
CA LEU A 216 11.55 -2.34 -22.02
C LEU A 216 12.11 -2.20 -20.60
N VAL A 217 11.24 -2.07 -19.59
CA VAL A 217 11.65 -1.98 -18.19
C VAL A 217 12.28 -3.29 -17.71
N ASN A 218 11.74 -4.44 -18.10
CA ASN A 218 12.34 -5.75 -17.79
C ASN A 218 13.74 -5.89 -18.41
N ASP A 219 13.89 -5.57 -19.70
CA ASP A 219 15.18 -5.60 -20.39
C ASP A 219 16.22 -4.71 -19.70
N PHE A 220 15.82 -3.49 -19.31
CA PHE A 220 16.68 -2.59 -18.56
C PHE A 220 17.10 -3.16 -17.19
N CYS A 221 16.15 -3.69 -16.42
CA CYS A 221 16.43 -4.24 -15.08
C CYS A 221 17.37 -5.46 -15.16
N ASP A 222 17.15 -6.35 -16.13
CA ASP A 222 18.01 -7.51 -16.36
C ASP A 222 19.45 -7.10 -16.67
N LEU A 223 19.62 -6.09 -17.54
CA LEU A 223 20.94 -5.58 -17.91
C LEU A 223 21.72 -4.99 -16.75
N ILE A 224 21.05 -4.31 -15.81
CA ILE A 224 21.69 -3.75 -14.61
C ILE A 224 21.78 -4.76 -13.45
N GLY A 225 21.48 -6.04 -13.70
CA GLY A 225 21.65 -7.12 -12.75
C GLY A 225 20.56 -7.20 -11.67
N ILE A 226 19.40 -6.58 -11.88
CA ILE A 226 18.26 -6.69 -10.94
C ILE A 226 17.37 -7.86 -11.35
N LYS A 227 17.10 -8.77 -10.42
CA LYS A 227 16.18 -9.90 -10.63
C LYS A 227 14.75 -9.38 -10.81
N THR A 228 14.15 -9.68 -11.95
CA THR A 228 12.72 -9.44 -12.22
C THR A 228 11.97 -10.76 -12.29
N VAL A 229 10.71 -10.75 -11.85
CA VAL A 229 9.83 -11.92 -11.92
C VAL A 229 8.48 -11.52 -12.49
N SER A 230 7.94 -12.35 -13.38
CA SER A 230 6.58 -12.20 -13.93
C SER A 230 5.86 -13.54 -13.83
N PRO A 231 5.24 -13.86 -12.68
CA PRO A 231 4.68 -15.18 -12.44
C PRO A 231 3.46 -15.43 -13.32
N THR A 232 3.43 -16.60 -13.95
CA THR A 232 2.31 -17.02 -14.80
C THR A 232 1.11 -17.42 -13.95
N ASN A 233 -0.08 -16.89 -14.25
CA ASN A 233 -1.35 -17.22 -13.57
C ASN A 233 -1.39 -16.90 -12.07
N VAL A 234 -0.45 -16.11 -11.56
CA VAL A 234 -0.42 -15.65 -10.17
C VAL A 234 -0.32 -14.12 -10.20
N GLU A 235 -1.14 -13.44 -9.40
CA GLU A 235 -1.02 -12.00 -9.19
C GLU A 235 0.28 -11.66 -8.48
N SER A 236 0.88 -10.52 -8.86
CA SER A 236 2.10 -9.99 -8.25
C SER A 236 1.99 -9.92 -6.73
N ASP A 237 0.82 -9.53 -6.20
CA ASP A 237 0.57 -9.43 -4.76
C ASP A 237 0.76 -10.77 -4.03
N ASN A 238 0.26 -11.87 -4.61
CA ASN A 238 0.43 -13.21 -4.03
C ASN A 238 1.88 -13.67 -4.12
N TYR A 239 2.58 -13.32 -5.21
CA TYR A 239 3.99 -13.68 -5.37
C TYR A 239 4.90 -12.90 -4.41
N ILE A 240 4.61 -11.61 -4.20
CA ILE A 240 5.24 -10.77 -3.18
C ILE A 240 5.03 -11.39 -1.79
N ALA A 241 3.80 -11.79 -1.47
CA ALA A 241 3.48 -12.43 -0.21
C ALA A 241 4.26 -13.74 -0.01
N ALA A 242 4.37 -14.57 -1.05
CA ALA A 242 5.16 -15.80 -1.04
C ALA A 242 6.66 -15.53 -0.82
N ILE A 243 7.23 -14.48 -1.45
CA ILE A 243 8.62 -14.07 -1.19
C ILE A 243 8.80 -13.65 0.27
N VAL A 244 7.88 -12.86 0.82
CA VAL A 244 7.94 -12.41 2.22
C VAL A 244 7.93 -13.59 3.18
N ASP A 245 7.07 -14.58 2.94
CA ASP A 245 7.02 -15.81 3.73
C ASP A 245 8.31 -16.63 3.59
N SER A 246 8.83 -16.80 2.37
CA SER A 246 10.10 -17.47 2.15
C SER A 246 11.26 -16.77 2.87
N ILE A 247 11.28 -15.43 2.89
CA ILE A 247 12.26 -14.64 3.65
C ILE A 247 12.09 -14.96 5.13
N SER A 248 10.89 -14.86 5.66
CA SER A 248 10.56 -15.20 7.05
C SER A 248 11.07 -16.59 7.42
N ASN A 249 10.85 -17.61 6.58
CA ASN A 249 11.35 -18.98 6.79
C ASN A 249 12.87 -19.08 6.76
N THR A 250 13.52 -18.38 5.83
CA THR A 250 15.00 -18.32 5.73
C THR A 250 15.60 -17.71 6.98
N LEU A 251 14.97 -16.66 7.51
CA LEU A 251 15.37 -15.98 8.73
C LEU A 251 15.20 -16.88 9.97
N LYS A 252 14.09 -17.64 10.09
CA LYS A 252 13.92 -18.65 11.15
C LYS A 252 15.04 -19.69 11.12
N ALA A 253 15.33 -20.22 9.94
CA ALA A 253 16.31 -21.31 9.78
C ALA A 253 17.74 -20.85 10.06
N GLY A 254 18.06 -19.58 9.76
CA GLY A 254 19.40 -19.01 9.90
C GLY A 254 19.77 -18.49 11.29
N ASN A 255 18.86 -18.54 12.28
CA ASN A 255 19.04 -17.87 13.59
C ASN A 255 19.47 -16.39 13.46
N ILE A 256 18.95 -15.69 12.45
CA ILE A 256 19.21 -14.25 12.30
C ILE A 256 18.29 -13.53 13.29
N SER A 257 18.87 -12.77 14.22
CA SER A 257 18.10 -12.01 15.23
C SER A 257 17.59 -10.70 14.61
N HIS A 258 16.29 -10.43 14.70
CA HIS A 258 15.65 -9.25 14.09
C HIS A 258 15.24 -8.16 15.09
N TYR A 259 15.61 -8.30 16.37
CA TYR A 259 15.17 -7.35 17.39
C TYR A 259 16.28 -6.98 18.38
N SER A 260 16.69 -5.71 18.34
CA SER A 260 17.45 -5.06 19.42
C SER A 260 16.49 -4.74 20.57
N SER A 261 16.44 -5.58 21.60
CA SER A 261 15.82 -5.19 22.87
C SER A 261 16.63 -4.03 23.47
N PRO A 262 16.02 -2.89 23.83
CA PRO A 262 16.74 -1.75 24.39
C PRO A 262 17.24 -2.01 25.82
N ASN A 263 17.01 -3.18 26.41
CA ASN A 263 17.47 -3.52 27.76
C ASN A 263 18.08 -4.93 27.82
N GLY A 264 19.42 -4.99 27.68
CA GLY A 264 20.31 -5.89 28.41
C GLY A 264 20.44 -7.35 27.94
N GLY A 265 21.66 -7.72 27.53
CA GLY A 265 22.17 -9.09 27.55
C GLY A 265 22.60 -9.64 26.19
N GLU A 266 23.92 -9.78 26.01
CA GLU A 266 24.65 -10.45 24.92
C GLU A 266 24.66 -9.80 23.51
N THR A 267 25.79 -9.12 23.27
CA THR A 267 26.31 -8.72 21.96
C THR A 267 26.64 -9.94 21.10
N THR A 268 25.64 -10.44 20.38
CA THR A 268 25.91 -11.19 19.15
C THR A 268 25.86 -10.16 18.02
N THR A 269 26.94 -10.01 17.26
CA THR A 269 27.06 -9.20 16.03
C THR A 269 26.16 -9.76 14.92
N GLN A 270 24.86 -9.77 15.16
CA GLN A 270 23.82 -10.19 14.24
C GLN A 270 23.40 -8.95 13.46
N LYS A 271 23.60 -8.95 12.14
CA LYS A 271 23.13 -7.86 11.29
C LYS A 271 21.62 -7.78 11.39
N GLU A 272 21.11 -6.59 11.69
CA GLU A 272 19.67 -6.35 11.65
C GLU A 272 19.21 -6.51 10.19
N PHE A 273 18.09 -7.19 9.96
CA PHE A 273 17.57 -7.42 8.61
C PHE A 273 16.14 -6.91 8.53
N ARG A 274 15.85 -6.15 7.48
CA ARG A 274 14.54 -5.58 7.24
C ARG A 274 14.03 -5.85 5.83
N VAL A 275 12.72 -5.94 5.71
CA VAL A 275 12.01 -6.12 4.44
C VAL A 275 11.21 -4.87 4.11
N ILE A 276 11.45 -4.30 2.92
CA ILE A 276 10.68 -3.16 2.42
C ILE A 276 9.92 -3.58 1.18
N VAL A 277 8.59 -3.55 1.25
CA VAL A 277 7.73 -3.77 0.08
C VAL A 277 7.32 -2.42 -0.48
N VAL A 278 7.61 -2.16 -1.75
CA VAL A 278 7.22 -0.92 -2.42
C VAL A 278 5.99 -1.16 -3.27
N SER A 279 4.84 -0.72 -2.79
CA SER A 279 3.59 -0.75 -3.56
C SER A 279 2.60 0.30 -3.05
N SER A 280 1.68 0.72 -3.92
CA SER A 280 0.51 1.50 -3.52
C SER A 280 -0.73 0.63 -3.27
N ASP A 281 -0.65 -0.68 -3.54
CA ASP A 281 -1.77 -1.58 -3.27
C ASP A 281 -1.96 -1.72 -1.76
N LYS A 282 -3.20 -1.51 -1.33
CA LYS A 282 -3.56 -1.59 0.09
C LYS A 282 -3.59 -3.04 0.56
N ASP A 283 -3.79 -4.01 -0.34
CA ASP A 283 -3.92 -5.42 0.04
C ASP A 283 -2.60 -5.95 0.61
N LEU A 284 -1.47 -5.42 0.16
CA LEU A 284 -0.13 -5.71 0.68
C LEU A 284 0.09 -5.20 2.12
N LEU A 285 -0.80 -4.38 2.68
CA LEU A 285 -0.77 -4.03 4.11
C LEU A 285 -1.02 -5.26 5.01
N GLN A 286 -1.63 -6.33 4.47
CA GLN A 286 -1.77 -7.62 5.17
C GLN A 286 -0.41 -8.17 5.63
N LEU A 287 0.65 -7.95 4.83
CA LEU A 287 2.01 -8.45 5.11
C LEU A 287 2.64 -7.86 6.38
N LEU A 288 2.08 -6.76 6.90
CA LEU A 288 2.52 -6.21 8.17
C LEU A 288 2.25 -7.13 9.37
N GLU A 289 1.46 -8.21 9.20
CA GLU A 289 1.28 -9.27 10.21
C GLU A 289 2.59 -10.02 10.54
N TYR A 290 3.59 -9.97 9.66
CA TYR A 290 4.91 -10.56 9.91
C TYR A 290 5.72 -9.81 10.98
N ASN A 291 5.31 -8.60 11.37
CA ASN A 291 5.87 -7.88 12.52
C ASN A 291 5.40 -8.46 13.87
N ASP A 292 4.48 -9.42 13.89
CA ASP A 292 3.99 -10.04 15.13
C ASP A 292 4.93 -11.17 15.59
N ASP A 293 4.94 -11.43 16.89
CA ASP A 293 5.71 -12.52 17.53
C ASP A 293 5.34 -13.88 16.95
N ALA A 294 4.08 -14.06 16.52
CA ALA A 294 3.60 -15.26 15.85
C ALA A 294 4.28 -15.56 14.50
N HIS A 295 4.86 -14.54 13.87
CA HIS A 295 5.44 -14.60 12.53
C HIS A 295 6.92 -14.17 12.51
N ASN A 296 7.64 -14.45 13.60
CA ASN A 296 9.06 -14.17 13.84
C ASN A 296 9.45 -12.72 14.12
N ASN A 297 8.49 -11.81 14.28
CA ASN A 297 8.80 -10.41 14.56
C ASN A 297 9.78 -9.83 13.51
N MET A 298 9.50 -10.09 12.24
CA MET A 298 10.31 -9.61 11.12
C MET A 298 10.04 -8.12 10.93
N ASP A 299 11.10 -7.30 10.87
CA ASP A 299 10.97 -5.87 10.53
C ASP A 299 10.53 -5.74 9.06
N ILE A 300 9.22 -5.58 8.85
CA ILE A 300 8.63 -5.36 7.54
C ILE A 300 7.83 -4.07 7.51
N SER A 301 8.07 -3.29 6.45
CA SER A 301 7.32 -2.06 6.18
C SER A 301 6.90 -1.96 4.71
N ILE A 302 5.76 -1.31 4.49
CA ILE A 302 5.23 -1.04 3.14
C ILE A 302 5.52 0.43 2.78
N CYS A 303 6.36 0.65 1.76
CA CYS A 303 6.61 1.96 1.19
C CYS A 303 5.62 2.25 0.05
N GLN A 304 4.69 3.17 0.30
CA GLN A 304 3.78 3.69 -0.71
C GLN A 304 4.49 4.76 -1.55
N PRO A 305 4.76 4.54 -2.85
CA PRO A 305 5.50 5.46 -3.70
C PRO A 305 4.68 6.71 -4.10
N ASN A 306 4.02 7.36 -3.15
CA ASN A 306 3.39 8.66 -3.33
C ASN A 306 4.45 9.79 -3.36
N ARG A 307 4.04 11.07 -3.40
CA ARG A 307 4.99 12.20 -3.47
C ARG A 307 6.05 12.18 -2.35
N LYS A 308 5.70 11.67 -1.16
CA LYS A 308 6.55 11.60 0.02
C LYS A 308 7.20 10.24 0.25
N TYR A 309 6.89 9.22 -0.55
CA TYR A 309 7.36 7.83 -0.32
C TYR A 309 7.05 7.38 1.12
N ARG A 310 5.75 7.44 1.46
CA ARG A 310 5.28 7.17 2.82
C ARG A 310 5.54 5.71 3.18
N VAL A 311 6.21 5.49 4.31
CA VAL A 311 6.44 4.16 4.88
C VAL A 311 5.36 3.87 5.92
N VAL A 312 4.79 2.68 5.85
CA VAL A 312 3.76 2.17 6.77
C VAL A 312 4.30 0.90 7.41
N ASP A 313 4.49 0.95 8.72
CA ASP A 313 4.79 -0.19 9.58
C ASP A 313 3.53 -0.64 10.32
N ALA A 314 3.63 -1.71 11.13
CA ALA A 314 2.51 -2.20 11.92
C ALA A 314 1.94 -1.12 12.88
N SER A 315 2.81 -0.28 13.45
CA SER A 315 2.38 0.77 14.39
C SER A 315 1.55 1.86 13.71
N THR A 316 1.99 2.33 12.54
CA THR A 316 1.25 3.29 11.71
C THR A 316 -0.06 2.69 11.22
N PHE A 317 -0.03 1.41 10.80
CA PHE A 317 -1.24 0.71 10.38
C PHE A 317 -2.30 0.68 11.48
N ILE A 318 -1.94 0.30 12.70
CA ILE A 318 -2.88 0.23 13.84
C ILE A 318 -3.48 1.60 14.14
N GLN A 319 -2.67 2.66 14.11
CA GLN A 319 -3.12 4.03 14.37
C GLN A 319 -4.17 4.50 13.35
N GLU A 320 -4.00 4.16 12.08
CA GLU A 320 -4.86 4.63 10.99
C GLU A 320 -6.09 3.75 10.79
N HIS A 321 -5.92 2.43 10.87
CA HIS A 321 -6.98 1.46 10.59
C HIS A 321 -7.75 1.05 11.84
N ASN A 322 -7.19 1.24 13.04
CA ASN A 322 -7.79 0.82 14.31
C ASN A 322 -8.09 -0.70 14.34
N LEU A 323 -7.17 -1.47 13.72
CA LEU A 323 -7.17 -2.91 13.53
C LEU A 323 -5.72 -3.42 13.61
N LEU A 324 -5.54 -4.69 13.96
CA LEU A 324 -4.25 -5.35 13.78
C LEU A 324 -4.07 -5.76 12.31
N PRO A 325 -2.84 -5.78 11.75
CA PRO A 325 -2.60 -6.21 10.38
C PRO A 325 -3.21 -7.58 10.02
N ALA A 326 -3.09 -8.56 10.92
CA ALA A 326 -3.66 -9.91 10.74
C ALA A 326 -5.19 -9.93 10.58
N GLN A 327 -5.88 -8.85 10.97
CA GLN A 327 -7.33 -8.71 10.84
C GLN A 327 -7.76 -8.02 9.55
N TYR A 328 -6.81 -7.51 8.76
CA TYR A 328 -7.13 -6.63 7.65
C TYR A 328 -7.83 -7.36 6.50
N SER A 329 -7.43 -8.60 6.22
CA SER A 329 -8.08 -9.47 5.24
C SER A 329 -9.54 -9.75 5.62
N ASP A 330 -9.78 -10.15 6.86
CA ASP A 330 -11.11 -10.37 7.43
C ASP A 330 -11.95 -9.08 7.40
N TYR A 331 -11.34 -7.94 7.68
CA TYR A 331 -12.01 -6.64 7.54
C TYR A 331 -12.46 -6.38 6.11
N LEU A 332 -11.60 -6.59 5.10
CA LEU A 332 -11.94 -6.41 3.69
C LEU A 332 -13.01 -7.40 3.21
N ILE A 333 -12.98 -8.65 3.69
CA ILE A 333 -14.02 -9.66 3.39
C ILE A 333 -15.39 -9.20 3.86
N MET A 334 -15.44 -8.61 5.05
CA MET A 334 -16.68 -8.14 5.65
C MET A 334 -17.16 -6.81 5.06
N ALA A 335 -16.28 -5.80 5.05
CA ALA A 335 -16.61 -4.43 4.64
C ALA A 335 -16.67 -4.24 3.11
N GLY A 336 -16.04 -5.16 2.36
CA GLY A 336 -15.93 -5.12 0.92
C GLY A 336 -14.72 -4.34 0.43
N ASP A 337 -14.41 -4.55 -0.84
CA ASP A 337 -13.42 -3.79 -1.59
C ASP A 337 -13.97 -3.28 -2.93
N LYS A 338 -14.27 -1.98 -2.95
CA LYS A 338 -14.75 -1.28 -4.15
C LYS A 338 -13.75 -1.28 -5.30
N THR A 339 -12.43 -1.24 -5.04
CA THR A 339 -11.42 -1.19 -6.11
C THR A 339 -11.37 -2.49 -6.90
N ASP A 340 -11.73 -3.60 -6.24
CA ASP A 340 -11.74 -4.94 -6.83
C ASP A 340 -13.15 -5.47 -7.15
N GLY A 341 -14.17 -4.65 -6.92
CA GLY A 341 -15.57 -5.02 -7.16
C GLY A 341 -16.12 -6.03 -6.15
N ILE A 342 -15.47 -6.18 -4.99
CA ILE A 342 -15.90 -7.04 -3.90
C ILE A 342 -16.90 -6.26 -3.04
N THR A 343 -18.13 -6.76 -2.95
CA THR A 343 -19.22 -6.04 -2.28
C THR A 343 -19.17 -6.11 -0.76
N GLY A 344 -18.45 -7.09 -0.20
CA GLY A 344 -18.49 -7.40 1.22
C GLY A 344 -19.81 -8.07 1.63
N ILE A 345 -20.01 -8.22 2.94
CA ILE A 345 -21.22 -8.79 3.52
C ILE A 345 -22.29 -7.70 3.62
N PRO A 346 -23.52 -7.94 3.10
CA PRO A 346 -24.60 -6.95 3.17
C PRO A 346 -24.85 -6.44 4.60
N ASN A 347 -24.98 -5.12 4.73
CA ASN A 347 -25.21 -4.42 6.00
C ASN A 347 -24.07 -4.49 7.03
N ILE A 348 -22.89 -5.03 6.67
CA ILE A 348 -21.70 -5.04 7.51
C ILE A 348 -20.64 -4.14 6.86
N GLY A 349 -20.62 -2.87 7.25
CA GLY A 349 -19.64 -1.88 6.79
C GLY A 349 -18.49 -1.66 7.78
N ASP A 350 -17.66 -0.66 7.51
CA ASP A 350 -16.43 -0.32 8.24
C ASP A 350 -16.56 -0.43 9.78
N LYS A 351 -17.54 0.26 10.36
CA LYS A 351 -17.75 0.31 11.82
C LYS A 351 -18.10 -1.05 12.42
N THR A 352 -19.03 -1.76 11.78
CA THR A 352 -19.50 -3.06 12.26
C THR A 352 -18.39 -4.10 12.16
N SER A 353 -17.64 -4.11 11.05
CA SER A 353 -16.49 -4.99 10.86
C SER A 353 -15.43 -4.79 11.92
N LYS A 354 -15.03 -3.53 12.17
CA LYS A 354 -14.03 -3.22 13.20
C LYS A 354 -14.48 -3.61 14.59
N ASN A 355 -15.75 -3.40 14.94
CA ASN A 355 -16.27 -3.77 16.26
C ASN A 355 -16.25 -5.30 16.46
N LEU A 356 -16.74 -6.04 15.47
CA LEU A 356 -16.73 -7.50 15.51
C LEU A 356 -15.31 -8.07 15.57
N LEU A 357 -14.37 -7.54 14.80
CA LEU A 357 -12.98 -7.98 14.82
C LEU A 357 -12.25 -7.61 16.11
N LYS A 358 -12.61 -6.50 16.76
CA LYS A 358 -12.10 -6.22 18.11
C LYS A 358 -12.59 -7.21 19.15
N GLN A 359 -13.83 -7.68 19.02
CA GLN A 359 -14.43 -8.60 19.97
C GLN A 359 -14.03 -10.07 19.75
N PHE A 360 -14.01 -10.51 18.49
CA PHE A 360 -13.82 -11.92 18.13
C PHE A 360 -12.47 -12.22 17.47
N HIS A 361 -11.69 -11.19 17.16
CA HIS A 361 -10.39 -11.26 16.48
C HIS A 361 -10.44 -11.67 15.00
N THR A 362 -11.16 -12.74 14.65
CA THR A 362 -11.23 -13.28 13.29
C THR A 362 -12.67 -13.62 12.87
N ILE A 363 -12.92 -13.71 11.57
CA ILE A 363 -14.22 -14.19 11.04
C ILE A 363 -14.51 -15.62 11.51
N ASP A 364 -13.51 -16.50 11.60
CA ASP A 364 -13.75 -17.88 12.08
C ASP A 364 -14.26 -17.91 13.51
N ASN A 365 -13.75 -17.02 14.37
CA ASN A 365 -14.24 -16.90 15.74
C ASN A 365 -15.65 -16.30 15.79
N ILE A 366 -15.99 -15.38 14.87
CA ILE A 366 -17.37 -14.88 14.73
C ILE A 366 -18.30 -16.04 14.34
N LEU A 367 -17.90 -16.83 13.34
CA LEU A 367 -18.70 -17.96 12.83
C LEU A 367 -18.87 -19.08 13.88
N LYS A 368 -17.86 -19.33 14.72
CA LYS A 368 -17.96 -20.26 15.86
C LYS A 368 -18.88 -19.75 16.97
N ASN A 369 -19.02 -18.43 17.11
CA ASN A 369 -19.78 -17.78 18.19
C ASN A 369 -21.09 -17.12 17.68
N LEU A 370 -21.64 -17.63 16.58
CA LEU A 370 -22.86 -17.11 15.95
C LEU A 370 -24.04 -16.95 16.90
N HIS A 371 -24.18 -17.88 17.86
CA HIS A 371 -25.23 -17.85 18.89
C HIS A 371 -25.12 -16.68 19.88
N ASN A 372 -23.93 -16.10 20.04
CA ASN A 372 -23.69 -14.95 20.92
C ASN A 372 -23.90 -13.60 20.20
N LEU A 373 -24.19 -13.62 18.90
CA LEU A 373 -24.47 -12.40 18.14
C LEU A 373 -25.95 -12.02 18.23
N PRO A 374 -26.26 -10.72 18.12
CA PRO A 374 -27.64 -10.27 17.93
C PRO A 374 -28.32 -11.01 16.75
N GLN A 375 -29.60 -11.36 16.91
CA GLN A 375 -30.35 -12.18 15.95
C GLN A 375 -30.24 -11.69 14.50
N LYS A 376 -30.21 -10.37 14.28
CA LYS A 376 -30.04 -9.77 12.95
C LYS A 376 -28.66 -10.08 12.34
N LEU A 377 -27.57 -9.94 13.11
CA LEU A 377 -26.23 -10.25 12.64
C LEU A 377 -26.05 -11.75 12.45
N HIS A 378 -26.60 -12.56 13.35
CA HIS A 378 -26.63 -14.01 13.23
C HIS A 378 -27.19 -14.47 11.88
N ALA A 379 -28.38 -13.98 11.50
CA ALA A 379 -29.00 -14.30 10.22
C ALA A 379 -28.18 -13.81 9.01
N ILE A 380 -27.56 -12.63 9.10
CA ILE A 380 -26.72 -12.08 8.01
C ILE A 380 -25.52 -12.99 7.73
N PHE A 381 -24.80 -13.43 8.76
CA PHE A 381 -23.63 -14.31 8.59
C PHE A 381 -24.03 -15.69 8.06
N LEU A 382 -25.12 -16.28 8.57
CA LEU A 382 -25.62 -17.56 8.06
C LEU A 382 -25.97 -17.49 6.58
N ASN A 383 -26.69 -16.44 6.16
CA ASN A 383 -27.11 -16.28 4.77
C ASN A 383 -25.97 -15.91 3.80
N ASN A 384 -24.79 -15.53 4.32
CA ASN A 384 -23.66 -15.10 3.51
C ASN A 384 -22.41 -15.97 3.68
N PHE A 385 -22.54 -17.17 4.27
CA PHE A 385 -21.42 -18.07 4.52
C PHE A 385 -20.63 -18.40 3.22
N GLU A 386 -21.32 -18.71 2.13
CA GLU A 386 -20.70 -18.97 0.83
C GLU A 386 -19.96 -17.75 0.27
N ASN A 387 -20.56 -16.54 0.40
CA ASN A 387 -19.92 -15.31 -0.03
C ASN A 387 -18.63 -15.04 0.76
N ILE A 388 -18.63 -15.30 2.07
CA ILE A 388 -17.44 -15.18 2.93
C ILE A 388 -16.34 -16.11 2.43
N ASN A 389 -16.67 -17.38 2.13
CA ASN A 389 -15.71 -18.35 1.61
C ASN A 389 -15.15 -17.96 0.24
N ILE A 390 -15.99 -17.41 -0.64
CA ILE A 390 -15.56 -16.87 -1.93
C ILE A 390 -14.61 -15.69 -1.71
N PHE A 391 -15.01 -14.69 -0.93
CA PHE A 391 -14.20 -13.48 -0.70
C PHE A 391 -12.88 -13.79 0.00
N ARG A 392 -12.83 -14.79 0.89
CA ARG A 392 -11.58 -15.31 1.47
C ARG A 392 -10.57 -15.72 0.41
N LYS A 393 -11.01 -16.45 -0.62
CA LYS A 393 -10.15 -16.88 -1.74
C LYS A 393 -9.68 -15.73 -2.63
N LEU A 394 -10.37 -14.59 -2.60
CA LEU A 394 -10.03 -13.41 -3.40
C LEU A 394 -9.11 -12.43 -2.66
N ILE A 395 -9.35 -12.21 -1.36
CA ILE A 395 -8.71 -11.14 -0.58
C ILE A 395 -7.47 -11.62 0.16
N LYS A 396 -7.53 -12.82 0.77
CA LYS A 396 -6.41 -13.31 1.58
C LYS A 396 -5.23 -13.62 0.64
N LEU A 397 -4.09 -12.98 0.90
CA LEU A 397 -2.87 -13.25 0.15
C LEU A 397 -2.42 -14.69 0.40
N LYS A 398 -1.98 -15.37 -0.67
CA LYS A 398 -1.40 -16.70 -0.59
C LYS A 398 0.06 -16.57 -0.15
N CYS A 399 0.29 -16.60 1.16
CA CYS A 399 1.64 -16.45 1.74
C CYS A 399 2.34 -17.79 1.97
N GLU A 400 1.60 -18.88 2.19
CA GLU A 400 2.15 -20.11 2.77
C GLU A 400 3.06 -20.88 1.79
N THR A 401 4.37 -20.73 1.99
CA THR A 401 5.43 -21.50 1.32
C THR A 401 6.23 -22.27 2.35
N HIS A 402 6.61 -23.51 2.06
CA HIS A 402 7.57 -24.25 2.91
C HIS A 402 9.03 -24.06 2.44
N GLN A 403 9.24 -23.16 1.50
CA GLN A 403 10.52 -22.98 0.84
C GLN A 403 11.29 -21.85 1.50
N SER A 404 12.55 -22.11 1.83
CA SER A 404 13.52 -21.04 2.10
C SER A 404 14.05 -20.52 0.76
N LEU A 405 14.52 -19.27 0.74
CA LEU A 405 15.19 -18.71 -0.44
C LEU A 405 16.69 -18.57 -0.22
N VAL A 406 17.41 -18.53 -1.33
CA VAL A 406 18.84 -18.21 -1.34
C VAL A 406 18.99 -16.70 -1.52
N LEU A 407 19.25 -15.98 -0.43
CA LEU A 407 19.35 -14.51 -0.41
C LEU A 407 20.35 -13.96 -1.46
N SER A 408 21.47 -14.66 -1.70
CA SER A 408 22.48 -14.23 -2.66
C SER A 408 21.98 -14.10 -4.11
N GLU A 409 20.94 -14.86 -4.49
CA GLU A 409 20.32 -14.73 -5.82
C GLU A 409 19.59 -13.40 -6.04
N TYR A 410 19.32 -12.68 -4.96
CA TYR A 410 18.63 -11.40 -4.97
C TYR A 410 19.60 -10.23 -4.78
N ARG A 411 20.91 -10.47 -4.69
CA ARG A 411 21.88 -9.39 -4.78
C ARG A 411 21.87 -8.84 -6.21
N GLN A 412 21.91 -7.52 -6.32
CA GLN A 412 22.06 -6.89 -7.62
C GLN A 412 23.42 -7.26 -8.22
N GLY A 413 23.42 -7.79 -9.44
CA GLY A 413 24.63 -8.12 -10.20
C GLY A 413 25.28 -6.90 -10.84
N SER A 414 26.44 -7.13 -11.48
CA SER A 414 27.04 -6.16 -12.39
C SER A 414 26.24 -6.02 -13.68
N ILE A 415 26.60 -5.03 -14.49
CA ILE A 415 26.05 -4.89 -15.84
C ILE A 415 26.41 -6.15 -16.64
N LYS A 416 25.42 -6.85 -17.19
CA LYS A 416 25.63 -8.16 -17.86
C LYS A 416 26.18 -8.02 -19.28
N ASP A 417 25.69 -7.03 -20.02
CA ASP A 417 26.05 -6.74 -21.41
C ASP A 417 26.14 -5.23 -21.57
N PHE A 418 27.37 -4.73 -21.59
CA PHE A 418 27.63 -3.29 -21.61
C PHE A 418 27.24 -2.65 -22.95
N GLU A 419 27.42 -3.35 -24.07
CA GLU A 419 27.07 -2.84 -25.39
C GLU A 419 25.55 -2.71 -25.52
N ARG A 420 24.80 -3.76 -25.15
CA ARG A 420 23.34 -3.69 -25.12
C ARG A 420 22.82 -2.66 -24.12
N PHE A 421 23.51 -2.50 -22.99
CA PHE A 421 23.20 -1.43 -22.04
C PHE A 421 23.38 -0.04 -22.66
N GLN A 422 24.51 0.26 -23.31
CA GLN A 422 24.74 1.53 -24.01
C GLN A 422 23.69 1.75 -25.11
N ASN A 423 23.39 0.73 -25.91
CA ASN A 423 22.37 0.81 -26.96
C ASN A 423 20.98 1.20 -26.41
N ILE A 424 20.59 0.70 -25.23
CA ILE A 424 19.36 1.14 -24.56
C ILE A 424 19.49 2.59 -24.09
N LEU A 425 20.64 2.99 -23.52
CA LEU A 425 20.82 4.38 -23.10
C LEU A 425 20.71 5.36 -24.26
N ASP A 426 21.33 5.04 -25.41
CA ASP A 426 21.31 5.86 -26.61
C ASP A 426 19.88 5.93 -27.18
N LYS A 427 19.28 4.77 -27.44
CA LYS A 427 17.95 4.64 -28.06
C LYS A 427 16.85 5.35 -27.27
N TYR A 428 16.94 5.34 -25.94
CA TYR A 428 15.93 5.92 -25.04
C TYR A 428 16.41 7.21 -24.37
N SER A 429 17.55 7.76 -24.79
CA SER A 429 18.14 9.02 -24.29
C SER A 429 18.30 9.08 -22.76
N LEU A 430 18.75 7.99 -22.14
CA LEU A 430 18.78 7.81 -20.68
C LEU A 430 20.10 8.22 -20.00
N HIS A 431 21.15 8.58 -20.75
CA HIS A 431 22.49 8.85 -20.19
C HIS A 431 22.50 9.85 -19.02
N LYS A 432 21.80 10.98 -19.18
CA LYS A 432 21.76 12.03 -18.14
C LYS A 432 21.07 11.55 -16.87
N LEU A 433 20.09 10.66 -16.99
CA LEU A 433 19.39 10.07 -15.86
C LEU A 433 20.31 9.10 -15.12
N ILE A 434 20.92 8.16 -15.84
CA ILE A 434 21.79 7.12 -15.28
C ILE A 434 23.00 7.71 -14.56
N LYS A 435 23.64 8.76 -15.11
CA LYS A 435 24.75 9.46 -14.43
C LYS A 435 24.40 10.01 -13.03
N LYS A 436 23.10 10.15 -12.70
CA LYS A 436 22.62 10.68 -11.41
C LYS A 436 21.98 9.62 -10.52
N THR A 437 21.87 8.38 -11.01
CA THR A 437 21.27 7.28 -10.25
C THR A 437 22.35 6.52 -9.49
N VAL A 438 21.93 5.92 -8.37
CA VAL A 438 22.77 5.01 -7.56
C VAL A 438 22.45 3.55 -7.86
N ILE A 439 21.44 3.29 -8.70
CA ILE A 439 20.99 1.94 -9.06
C ILE A 439 21.90 1.29 -10.10
N VAL A 440 22.72 2.08 -10.78
CA VAL A 440 23.72 1.57 -11.70
C VAL A 440 25.05 1.95 -11.07
N ASN A 441 25.88 0.96 -10.74
CA ASN A 441 27.28 1.16 -10.38
C ASN A 441 28.06 1.57 -11.64
N TYR A 442 27.67 2.70 -12.24
CA TYR A 442 28.26 3.26 -13.43
C TYR A 442 29.32 4.26 -12.99
N GLU A 443 30.53 3.77 -12.75
CA GLU A 443 31.72 4.62 -12.79
C GLU A 443 31.95 4.94 -14.26
N GLY A 444 31.36 6.02 -14.73
CA GLY A 444 31.44 6.40 -16.14
C GLY A 444 32.91 6.42 -16.57
N GLY A 445 33.22 5.66 -17.62
CA GLY A 445 34.53 5.66 -18.25
C GLY A 445 34.98 7.10 -18.45
N LYS A 446 35.99 7.50 -17.69
CA LYS A 446 36.89 8.58 -18.06
C LYS A 446 37.93 7.92 -18.97
N ASP A 447 37.52 7.59 -20.19
CA ASP A 447 38.46 7.33 -21.27
C ASP A 447 38.43 8.52 -22.22
#